data_AF-A0ABD3M9F8-F1
#
_entry.id   AF-A0ABD3M9F8-F1
#
_cell.length_a   1.000
_cell.length_b   1.000
_cell.length_c   1.000
_cell.angle_alpha   90.00
_cell.angle_beta   90.00
_cell.angle_gamma   90.00
#
_symmetry.space_group_name_H-M   'P 1'
#
loop_
_entity.id
_entity.type
_entity.pdbx_description
1 polymer ?
#
loop_
_entity_poly.entity_id
_entity_poly.type
_entity_poly.pdbx_seq_one_letter_code
_entity_poly.pdbx_strand_id
1 'polypeptide(L)'
;MSTIPPNISAEHEISRENIYQSKVQNLLHKHKGLLVAAYYGHSSQSSSSSSPPSASFPQNDDSSSSSSSSSLIKKQYASERAIIDRIIANERNAFLGGLAITALAFASLRYGPRTLLTKLNPDKARQIKEAEALADKTKSSLVRWVQKSATFMFESSFGIFVGYKIGYTKLSAQTNEVTYGEISKLPLCAGRSRVCEQACSDVASLVHNEIPTAFWNVVQDEIDAGGRGEASRLKDLERWQAIRNFADNCVKRQRYEESYRKQYGLSKDAIVDIPAGGVPR
;
A
#
# COMPACT_ATOMS: atom_id res chain seq x y z
N MET A 1 20.41 -6.10 -42.06
CA MET A 1 19.66 -5.46 -40.96
C MET A 1 18.23 -6.00 -41.01
N SER A 2 17.90 -6.96 -40.14
CA SER A 2 16.55 -7.50 -40.04
C SER A 2 15.78 -6.65 -39.02
N THR A 3 14.94 -5.75 -39.51
CA THR A 3 14.02 -4.97 -38.68
C THR A 3 12.90 -5.91 -38.22
N ILE A 4 13.02 -6.40 -36.99
CA ILE A 4 11.91 -7.05 -36.29
C ILE A 4 10.76 -6.04 -36.27
N PRO A 5 9.55 -6.38 -36.75
CA PRO A 5 8.43 -5.45 -36.73
C PRO A 5 8.15 -5.01 -35.29
N PRO A 6 7.86 -3.72 -35.05
CA PRO A 6 7.73 -3.15 -33.70
C PRO A 6 6.70 -3.90 -32.83
N ASN A 7 5.71 -4.53 -33.47
CA ASN A 7 4.66 -5.28 -32.80
C ASN A 7 5.14 -6.58 -32.13
N ILE A 8 6.11 -7.30 -32.72
CA ILE A 8 6.66 -8.53 -32.12
C ILE A 8 7.49 -8.20 -30.88
N SER A 9 8.18 -7.06 -30.87
CA SER A 9 8.95 -6.59 -29.71
C SER A 9 8.03 -6.21 -28.54
N ALA A 10 6.94 -5.48 -28.81
CA ALA A 10 5.99 -5.05 -27.78
C ALA A 10 5.26 -6.23 -27.13
N GLU A 11 4.70 -7.16 -27.90
CA GLU A 11 4.01 -8.33 -27.35
C GLU A 11 4.96 -9.27 -26.59
N HIS A 12 6.19 -9.43 -27.09
CA HIS A 12 7.24 -10.17 -26.38
C HIS A 12 7.53 -9.55 -25.02
N GLU A 13 7.64 -8.22 -24.92
CA GLU A 13 7.91 -7.54 -23.65
C GLU A 13 6.70 -7.55 -22.70
N ILE A 14 5.46 -7.48 -23.22
CA ILE A 14 4.23 -7.66 -22.42
C ILE A 14 4.19 -9.07 -21.81
N SER A 15 4.58 -10.10 -22.55
CA SER A 15 4.63 -11.48 -22.02
C SER A 15 5.60 -11.64 -20.85
N ARG A 16 6.60 -10.74 -20.74
CA ARG A 16 7.60 -10.71 -19.66
C ARG A 16 7.19 -9.84 -18.48
N GLU A 17 5.99 -9.23 -18.49
CA GLU A 17 5.48 -8.39 -17.40
C GLU A 17 5.63 -9.07 -16.03
N ASN A 18 5.29 -10.36 -15.92
CA ASN A 18 5.39 -11.11 -14.66
C ASN A 18 6.85 -11.19 -14.13
N ILE A 19 7.84 -11.24 -15.02
CA ILE A 19 9.27 -11.24 -14.66
C ILE A 19 9.63 -9.87 -14.08
N TYR A 20 9.19 -8.79 -14.71
CA TYR A 20 9.40 -7.43 -14.21
C TYR A 20 8.69 -7.20 -12.88
N GLN A 21 7.46 -7.69 -12.72
CA GLN A 21 6.74 -7.64 -11.44
C GLN A 21 7.52 -8.36 -10.33
N SER A 22 8.08 -9.54 -10.62
CA SER A 22 8.89 -10.28 -9.66
C SER A 22 10.15 -9.50 -9.24
N LYS A 23 10.86 -8.87 -10.19
CA LYS A 23 12.02 -8.01 -9.88
C LYS A 23 11.64 -6.84 -8.97
N VAL A 24 10.55 -6.14 -9.28
CA VAL A 24 10.02 -5.05 -8.45
C VAL A 24 9.64 -5.55 -7.05
N GLN A 25 8.97 -6.70 -6.95
CA GLN A 25 8.59 -7.30 -5.67
C GLN A 25 9.80 -7.67 -4.82
N ASN A 26 10.86 -8.22 -5.43
CA ASN A 26 12.10 -8.53 -4.73
C ASN A 26 12.79 -7.27 -4.18
N LEU A 27 12.78 -6.18 -4.97
CA LEU A 27 13.29 -4.89 -4.52
C LEU A 27 12.48 -4.32 -3.35
N LEU A 28 11.14 -4.40 -3.44
CA LEU A 28 10.26 -4.00 -2.32
C LEU A 28 10.49 -4.87 -1.08
N HIS A 29 10.73 -6.17 -1.26
CA HIS A 29 11.03 -7.08 -0.16
C HIS A 29 12.35 -6.74 0.53
N LYS A 30 13.40 -6.45 -0.25
CA LYS A 30 14.71 -5.99 0.24
C LYS A 30 14.58 -4.75 1.12
N HIS A 31 13.74 -3.79 0.71
CA HIS A 31 13.55 -2.52 1.40
C HIS A 31 12.38 -2.50 2.39
N LYS A 32 11.66 -3.61 2.58
CA LYS A 32 10.52 -3.70 3.50
C LYS A 32 10.91 -3.32 4.93
N GLY A 33 12.06 -3.81 5.40
CA GLY A 33 12.57 -3.50 6.74
C GLY A 33 12.77 -2.00 6.97
N LEU A 34 13.09 -1.24 5.92
CA LEU A 34 13.30 0.20 5.99
C LEU A 34 12.00 0.97 6.05
N LEU A 35 11.00 0.59 5.26
CA LEU A 35 9.66 1.17 5.32
C LEU A 35 9.05 0.93 6.70
N VAL A 36 9.23 -0.28 7.24
CA VAL A 36 8.81 -0.65 8.60
C VAL A 36 9.61 0.14 9.64
N ALA A 37 10.92 0.31 9.51
CA ALA A 37 11.74 1.07 10.46
C ALA A 37 11.47 2.59 10.42
N ALA A 38 11.23 3.15 9.24
CA ALA A 38 10.81 4.53 9.05
C ALA A 38 9.46 4.81 9.74
N TYR A 39 8.59 3.79 9.80
CA TYR A 39 7.30 3.85 10.47
C TYR A 39 7.35 3.54 11.99
N TYR A 40 7.95 2.41 12.40
CA TYR A 40 7.98 1.90 13.77
C TYR A 40 9.13 2.41 14.64
N GLY A 41 10.13 3.09 14.07
CA GLY A 41 11.08 3.93 14.84
C GLY A 41 10.38 5.01 15.69
N HIS A 42 9.06 5.10 15.57
CA HIS A 42 8.11 5.84 16.39
C HIS A 42 7.78 5.21 17.77
N SER A 43 7.97 3.91 18.01
CA SER A 43 7.32 3.21 19.13
C SER A 43 8.24 2.72 20.27
N SER A 44 9.56 2.81 20.14
CA SER A 44 10.50 2.31 21.15
C SER A 44 11.04 3.35 22.14
N GLN A 45 10.31 4.45 22.40
CA GLN A 45 10.61 5.34 23.55
C GLN A 45 9.40 5.81 24.36
N SER A 46 8.25 5.17 24.20
CA SER A 46 7.16 5.29 25.16
C SER A 46 6.70 3.90 25.59
N SER A 47 6.93 3.58 26.87
CA SER A 47 6.49 2.39 27.60
C SER A 47 7.19 1.04 27.31
N SER A 48 8.25 0.75 28.07
CA SER A 48 8.24 -0.35 29.06
C SER A 48 9.61 -0.50 29.71
N SER A 49 9.64 -0.25 31.02
CA SER A 49 10.70 -0.61 31.94
C SER A 49 10.68 -2.11 32.20
N SER A 50 11.76 -2.78 31.81
CA SER A 50 12.15 -4.08 32.39
C SER A 50 13.66 -4.30 32.24
N SER A 51 14.42 -3.83 33.23
CA SER A 51 15.73 -4.41 33.60
C SER A 51 15.47 -5.58 34.59
N PRO A 52 16.38 -6.57 34.85
CA PRO A 52 17.84 -6.42 35.08
C PRO A 52 18.72 -7.66 34.67
N PRO A 53 20.01 -7.84 35.08
CA PRO A 53 20.95 -6.91 35.74
C PRO A 53 22.30 -6.67 35.02
N SER A 54 22.80 -5.45 35.22
CA SER A 54 24.16 -5.07 35.66
C SER A 54 25.41 -5.62 34.95
N ALA A 55 26.03 -4.75 34.14
CA ALA A 55 27.48 -4.56 34.16
C ALA A 55 27.77 -3.05 34.22
N SER A 56 28.44 -2.63 35.29
CA SER A 56 28.70 -1.27 35.73
C SER A 56 29.68 -0.52 34.82
N PHE A 57 29.27 0.65 34.31
CA PHE A 57 30.18 1.74 33.93
C PHE A 57 29.57 3.08 34.36
N PRO A 58 30.36 4.02 34.92
CA PRO A 58 29.83 5.23 35.54
C PRO A 58 29.29 6.23 34.51
N GLN A 59 28.17 6.84 34.88
CA GLN A 59 27.50 7.94 34.19
C GLN A 59 28.41 9.17 34.08
N ASN A 60 28.49 9.75 32.90
CA ASN A 60 28.62 11.20 32.76
C ASN A 60 27.24 11.74 32.37
N ASP A 61 26.71 12.61 33.22
CA ASP A 61 25.45 13.32 33.06
C ASP A 61 25.56 14.38 31.94
N ASP A 62 24.83 14.18 30.85
CA ASP A 62 24.50 15.24 29.87
C ASP A 62 23.04 15.04 29.37
N SER A 63 22.09 15.21 30.29
CA SER A 63 20.66 14.96 30.06
C SER A 63 19.89 16.13 29.40
N SER A 64 20.58 17.07 28.76
CA SER A 64 19.98 18.19 28.01
C SER A 64 20.17 18.12 26.47
N SER A 65 20.99 17.19 25.97
CA SER A 65 21.36 17.09 24.54
C SER A 65 20.52 16.08 23.72
N SER A 66 19.81 15.16 24.38
CA SER A 66 19.05 14.08 23.72
C SER A 66 17.67 14.54 23.21
N SER A 67 17.05 15.52 23.85
CA SER A 67 15.74 16.06 23.46
C SER A 67 15.84 17.01 22.25
N SER A 68 16.90 17.83 22.20
CA SER A 68 17.16 18.76 21.09
C SER A 68 17.55 18.01 19.81
N SER A 69 18.48 17.06 19.90
CA SER A 69 18.90 16.20 18.77
C SER A 69 17.76 15.35 18.21
N SER A 70 16.94 14.73 19.06
CA SER A 70 15.75 13.97 18.65
C SER A 70 14.72 14.86 17.93
N SER A 71 14.48 16.09 18.42
CA SER A 71 13.55 17.03 17.78
C SER A 71 14.05 17.54 16.43
N LEU A 72 15.36 17.75 16.27
CA LEU A 72 16.00 18.16 15.02
C LEU A 72 15.93 17.05 13.97
N ILE A 73 16.23 15.81 14.36
CA ILE A 73 16.10 14.63 13.48
C ILE A 73 14.65 14.45 13.05
N LYS A 74 13.67 14.63 13.96
CA LYS A 74 12.24 14.55 13.61
C LYS A 74 11.83 15.61 12.57
N LYS A 75 12.38 16.82 12.65
CA LYS A 75 12.11 17.89 11.67
C LYS A 75 12.72 17.57 10.30
N GLN A 76 13.91 16.96 10.26
CA GLN A 76 14.60 16.60 9.01
C GLN A 76 13.83 15.59 8.15
N TYR A 77 13.06 14.68 8.76
CA TYR A 77 12.27 13.65 8.05
C TYR A 77 10.75 13.91 8.07
N ALA A 78 10.31 15.10 8.47
CA ALA A 78 8.89 15.39 8.72
C ALA A 78 8.02 15.29 7.45
N SER A 79 8.57 15.71 6.31
CA SER A 79 7.96 15.65 4.98
C SER A 79 7.76 14.22 4.47
N GLU A 80 8.82 13.39 4.52
CA GLU A 80 8.79 11.96 4.20
C GLU A 80 7.73 11.26 5.07
N ARG A 81 7.73 11.58 6.36
CA ARG A 81 6.76 11.04 7.32
C ARG A 81 5.32 11.40 6.94
N ALA A 82 5.05 12.66 6.60
CA ALA A 82 3.70 13.09 6.20
C ALA A 82 3.18 12.34 4.96
N ILE A 83 4.07 12.02 4.00
CA ILE A 83 3.71 11.24 2.81
C ILE A 83 3.42 9.78 3.19
N ILE A 84 4.28 9.16 4.01
CA ILE A 84 4.09 7.78 4.49
C ILE A 84 2.79 7.64 5.30
N ASP A 85 2.50 8.59 6.19
CA ASP A 85 1.28 8.58 7.00
C ASP A 85 0.02 8.67 6.13
N ARG A 86 0.04 9.46 5.03
CA ARG A 86 -1.07 9.52 4.06
C ARG A 86 -1.26 8.20 3.32
N ILE A 87 -0.18 7.58 2.86
CA ILE A 87 -0.22 6.28 2.18
C ILE A 87 -0.88 5.23 3.10
N ILE A 88 -0.43 5.17 4.35
CA ILE A 88 -0.97 4.20 5.33
C ILE A 88 -2.42 4.52 5.71
N ALA A 89 -2.78 5.80 5.85
CA ALA A 89 -4.15 6.20 6.13
C ALA A 89 -5.09 5.79 5.00
N ASN A 90 -4.69 5.96 3.74
CA ASN A 90 -5.47 5.54 2.58
C ASN A 90 -5.69 4.02 2.54
N GLU A 91 -4.63 3.24 2.75
CA GLU A 91 -4.73 1.77 2.82
C GLU A 91 -5.56 1.29 4.01
N ARG A 92 -5.41 1.93 5.18
CA ARG A 92 -6.25 1.63 6.35
C ARG A 92 -7.71 1.95 6.09
N ASN A 93 -8.01 3.06 5.42
CA ASN A 93 -9.39 3.43 5.07
C ASN A 93 -10.00 2.44 4.07
N ALA A 94 -9.24 1.99 3.07
CA ALA A 94 -9.69 0.95 2.14
C ALA A 94 -9.96 -0.38 2.86
N PHE A 95 -9.08 -0.77 3.80
CA PHE A 95 -9.27 -1.96 4.64
C PHE A 95 -10.49 -1.86 5.55
N LEU A 96 -10.65 -0.74 6.26
CA LEU A 96 -11.81 -0.49 7.13
C LEU A 96 -13.13 -0.43 6.33
N GLY A 97 -13.10 0.16 5.13
CA GLY A 97 -14.24 0.13 4.22
C GLY A 97 -14.59 -1.29 3.74
N GLY A 98 -13.57 -2.13 3.50
CA GLY A 98 -13.75 -3.56 3.25
C GLY A 98 -14.46 -4.27 4.41
N LEU A 99 -14.05 -4.01 5.65
CA LEU A 99 -14.70 -4.56 6.86
C LEU A 99 -16.14 -4.07 7.02
N ALA A 100 -16.42 -2.79 6.77
CA ALA A 100 -17.78 -2.24 6.81
C ALA A 100 -18.69 -2.92 5.78
N ILE A 101 -18.17 -3.17 4.57
CA ILE A 101 -18.89 -3.89 3.51
C ILE A 101 -19.09 -5.37 3.88
N THR A 102 -18.12 -6.03 4.53
CA THR A 102 -18.32 -7.38 5.10
C THR A 102 -19.47 -7.39 6.10
N ALA A 103 -19.50 -6.44 7.04
CA ALA A 103 -20.57 -6.35 8.04
C ALA A 103 -21.93 -6.11 7.39
N LEU A 104 -22.00 -5.24 6.38
CA LEU A 104 -23.21 -4.93 5.64
C LEU A 104 -23.73 -6.15 4.84
N ALA A 105 -22.84 -6.87 4.15
CA ALA A 105 -23.17 -8.06 3.38
C ALA A 105 -23.67 -9.18 4.31
N PHE A 106 -23.01 -9.38 5.45
CA PHE A 106 -23.45 -10.33 6.47
C PHE A 106 -24.84 -9.98 7.01
N ALA A 107 -25.06 -8.73 7.43
CA ALA A 107 -26.36 -8.30 7.94
C ALA A 107 -27.48 -8.43 6.88
N SER A 108 -27.16 -8.12 5.62
CA SER A 108 -28.09 -8.25 4.50
C SER A 108 -28.49 -9.69 4.23
N LEU A 109 -27.56 -10.64 4.25
CA LEU A 109 -27.87 -12.07 4.12
C LEU A 109 -28.68 -12.59 5.31
N ARG A 110 -28.27 -12.21 6.52
CA ARG A 110 -28.82 -12.72 7.78
C ARG A 110 -30.25 -12.26 8.02
N TYR A 111 -30.53 -10.98 7.75
CA TYR A 111 -31.79 -10.32 8.12
C TYR A 111 -32.61 -9.86 6.91
N GLY A 112 -31.96 -9.54 5.79
CA GLY A 112 -32.60 -8.97 4.60
C GLY A 112 -33.78 -9.78 4.07
N PRO A 113 -33.64 -11.10 3.81
CA PRO A 113 -34.75 -11.92 3.32
C PRO A 113 -35.97 -11.90 4.23
N ARG A 114 -35.76 -11.96 5.57
CA ARG A 114 -36.85 -11.92 6.54
C ARG A 114 -37.53 -10.56 6.54
N THR A 115 -36.76 -9.48 6.62
CA THR A 115 -37.30 -8.12 6.61
C THR A 115 -38.08 -7.83 5.32
N LEU A 116 -37.56 -8.25 4.16
CA LEU A 116 -38.23 -8.10 2.86
C LEU A 116 -39.55 -8.87 2.82
N LEU A 117 -39.54 -10.16 3.21
CA LEU A 117 -40.74 -11.00 3.20
C LEU A 117 -41.83 -10.47 4.15
N THR A 118 -41.45 -10.00 5.34
CA THR A 118 -42.40 -9.43 6.30
C THR A 118 -42.98 -8.09 5.86
N LYS A 119 -42.22 -7.31 5.07
CA LYS A 119 -42.71 -6.05 4.51
C LYS A 119 -43.63 -6.25 3.30
N LEU A 120 -43.35 -7.29 2.49
CA LEU A 120 -44.16 -7.61 1.31
C LEU A 120 -45.48 -8.32 1.67
N ASN A 121 -45.49 -9.13 2.73
CA ASN A 121 -46.70 -9.82 3.21
C ASN A 121 -46.66 -9.99 4.73
N PRO A 122 -47.45 -9.22 5.51
CA PRO A 122 -47.43 -9.30 6.96
C PRO A 122 -47.88 -10.67 7.50
N ASP A 123 -48.75 -11.39 6.79
CA ASP A 123 -49.22 -12.73 7.17
C ASP A 123 -48.12 -13.81 7.07
N LYS A 124 -47.09 -13.58 6.22
CA LYS A 124 -45.91 -14.46 6.14
C LYS A 124 -45.10 -14.42 7.44
N ALA A 125 -45.14 -13.33 8.20
CA ALA A 125 -44.45 -13.25 9.49
C ALA A 125 -44.98 -14.29 10.48
N ARG A 126 -46.30 -14.54 10.46
CA ARG A 126 -46.95 -15.54 11.29
C ARG A 126 -46.63 -16.96 10.83
N GLN A 127 -46.66 -17.20 9.52
CA GLN A 127 -46.29 -18.50 8.94
C GLN A 127 -44.82 -18.87 9.21
N ILE A 128 -43.90 -17.90 9.16
CA ILE A 128 -42.48 -18.11 9.50
C ILE A 128 -42.32 -18.51 10.98
N LYS A 129 -43.03 -17.83 11.90
CA LYS A 129 -43.02 -18.19 13.33
C LYS A 129 -43.59 -19.59 13.58
N GLU A 130 -44.68 -19.94 12.91
CA GLU A 130 -45.31 -21.27 13.04
C GLU A 130 -44.39 -22.37 12.48
N ALA A 131 -43.70 -22.13 11.36
CA ALA A 131 -42.72 -23.05 10.80
C ALA A 131 -41.47 -23.22 11.68
N GLU A 132 -40.98 -22.15 12.32
CA GLU A 132 -39.89 -22.22 13.30
C GLU A 132 -40.29 -23.03 14.53
N ALA A 133 -41.51 -22.85 15.05
CA ALA A 133 -42.02 -23.61 16.18
C ALA A 133 -42.17 -25.11 15.88
N LEU A 134 -42.53 -25.47 14.64
CA LEU A 134 -42.58 -26.86 14.17
C LEU A 134 -41.19 -27.47 14.03
N ALA A 135 -40.22 -26.74 13.47
CA ALA A 135 -38.83 -27.15 13.34
C ALA A 135 -38.13 -27.30 14.70
N ASP A 136 -38.56 -26.54 15.70
CA ASP A 136 -38.04 -26.64 17.07
C ASP A 136 -38.47 -27.92 17.77
N LYS A 137 -39.63 -28.48 17.41
CA LYS A 137 -40.14 -29.74 17.96
C LYS A 137 -39.62 -31.00 17.28
N THR A 138 -39.16 -30.92 16.03
CA THR A 138 -38.82 -32.10 15.20
C THR A 138 -37.32 -32.38 15.05
N LYS A 139 -36.43 -31.39 15.22
CA LYS A 139 -34.98 -31.60 15.06
C LYS A 139 -34.28 -31.92 16.38
N SER A 140 -33.36 -32.89 16.35
CA SER A 140 -32.44 -33.13 17.48
C SER A 140 -31.53 -31.91 17.71
N SER A 141 -31.13 -31.68 18.95
CA SER A 141 -30.30 -30.53 19.35
C SER A 141 -28.99 -30.45 18.56
N LEU A 142 -28.38 -31.60 18.27
CA LEU A 142 -27.11 -31.72 17.53
C LEU A 142 -27.26 -31.32 16.05
N VAL A 143 -28.32 -31.78 15.37
CA VAL A 143 -28.59 -31.42 13.97
C VAL A 143 -28.89 -29.92 13.83
N ARG A 144 -29.59 -29.33 14.81
CA ARG A 144 -29.86 -27.88 14.85
C ARG A 144 -28.57 -27.07 15.05
N TRP A 145 -27.68 -27.53 15.92
CA TRP A 145 -26.38 -26.87 16.17
C TRP A 145 -25.48 -26.93 14.94
N VAL A 146 -25.31 -28.11 14.32
CA VAL A 146 -24.50 -28.28 13.11
C VAL A 146 -25.04 -27.43 11.97
N GLN A 147 -26.36 -27.41 11.76
CA GLN A 147 -26.96 -26.59 10.71
C GLN A 147 -26.74 -25.09 10.97
N LYS A 148 -26.95 -24.59 12.19
CA LYS A 148 -26.72 -23.18 12.54
C LYS A 148 -25.25 -22.78 12.36
N SER A 149 -24.33 -23.64 12.78
CA SER A 149 -22.89 -23.40 12.64
C SER A 149 -22.46 -23.41 11.18
N ALA A 150 -22.92 -24.36 10.37
CA ALA A 150 -22.63 -24.41 8.94
C ALA A 150 -23.17 -23.20 8.18
N THR A 151 -24.42 -22.80 8.47
CA THR A 151 -25.02 -21.59 7.91
C THR A 151 -24.26 -20.33 8.31
N PHE A 152 -23.88 -20.20 9.58
CA PHE A 152 -23.07 -19.08 10.05
C PHE A 152 -21.71 -19.03 9.35
N MET A 153 -21.01 -20.16 9.27
CA MET A 153 -19.71 -20.24 8.58
C MET A 153 -19.81 -19.84 7.11
N PHE A 154 -20.86 -20.29 6.41
CA PHE A 154 -21.13 -19.89 5.03
C PHE A 154 -21.42 -18.39 4.92
N GLU A 155 -22.33 -17.85 5.74
CA GLU A 155 -22.69 -16.42 5.76
C GLU A 155 -21.47 -15.53 6.06
N SER A 156 -20.65 -15.91 7.04
CA SER A 156 -19.39 -15.22 7.37
C SER A 156 -18.39 -15.31 6.23
N SER A 157 -18.20 -16.48 5.63
CA SER A 157 -17.27 -16.66 4.51
C SER A 157 -17.68 -15.83 3.30
N PHE A 158 -18.98 -15.78 2.99
CA PHE A 158 -19.50 -14.94 1.92
C PHE A 158 -19.34 -13.46 2.24
N GLY A 159 -19.63 -13.02 3.48
CA GLY A 159 -19.40 -11.64 3.90
C GLY A 159 -17.93 -11.23 3.79
N ILE A 160 -17.00 -12.11 4.17
CA ILE A 160 -15.56 -11.90 4.02
C ILE A 160 -15.19 -11.82 2.54
N PHE A 161 -15.68 -12.74 1.71
CA PHE A 161 -15.43 -12.73 0.26
C PHE A 161 -15.93 -11.43 -0.40
N VAL A 162 -17.15 -10.99 -0.08
CA VAL A 162 -17.73 -9.75 -0.61
C VAL A 162 -16.95 -8.53 -0.12
N GLY A 163 -16.63 -8.45 1.17
CA GLY A 163 -15.85 -7.33 1.68
C GLY A 163 -14.43 -7.29 1.14
N TYR A 164 -13.79 -8.44 0.89
CA TYR A 164 -12.49 -8.49 0.24
C TYR A 164 -12.57 -8.14 -1.25
N LYS A 165 -13.39 -8.87 -2.02
CA LYS A 165 -13.46 -8.77 -3.48
C LYS A 165 -14.15 -7.48 -3.92
N ILE A 166 -15.23 -7.05 -3.28
CA ILE A 166 -15.95 -5.83 -3.67
C ILE A 166 -15.46 -4.64 -2.86
N GLY A 167 -15.39 -4.76 -1.54
CA GLY A 167 -15.02 -3.63 -0.69
C GLY A 167 -13.55 -3.24 -0.83
N TYR A 168 -12.65 -4.08 -0.34
CA TYR A 168 -11.23 -3.83 -0.31
C TYR A 168 -10.66 -3.62 -1.71
N THR A 169 -10.91 -4.51 -2.68
CA THR A 169 -10.23 -4.34 -3.98
C THR A 169 -10.72 -3.12 -4.77
N LYS A 170 -12.00 -2.71 -4.65
CA LYS A 170 -12.50 -1.51 -5.35
C LYS A 170 -12.07 -0.23 -4.65
N LEU A 171 -12.16 -0.18 -3.33
CA LEU A 171 -11.69 0.96 -2.55
C LEU A 171 -10.17 1.11 -2.67
N SER A 172 -9.44 0.00 -2.59
CA SER A 172 -8.00 -0.06 -2.85
C SER A 172 -7.69 0.43 -4.25
N ALA A 173 -8.40 -0.02 -5.29
CA ALA A 173 -8.19 0.48 -6.65
C ALA A 173 -8.40 2.00 -6.77
N GLN A 174 -9.43 2.57 -6.11
CA GLN A 174 -9.63 4.02 -6.09
C GLN A 174 -8.55 4.76 -5.29
N THR A 175 -8.07 4.17 -4.20
CA THR A 175 -6.97 4.75 -3.44
C THR A 175 -5.62 4.55 -4.11
N ASN A 176 -5.46 3.55 -4.98
CA ASN A 176 -4.19 3.21 -5.62
C ASN A 176 -3.69 4.35 -6.50
N GLU A 177 -4.53 5.02 -7.28
CA GLU A 177 -4.14 6.20 -8.07
C GLU A 177 -3.53 7.29 -7.17
N VAL A 178 -4.19 7.56 -6.04
CA VAL A 178 -3.74 8.55 -5.04
C VAL A 178 -2.47 8.06 -4.33
N THR A 179 -2.44 6.80 -3.89
CA THR A 179 -1.35 6.18 -3.14
C THR A 179 -0.08 6.08 -3.99
N TYR A 180 -0.18 5.58 -5.21
CA TYR A 180 0.91 5.49 -6.17
C TYR A 180 1.40 6.88 -6.60
N GLY A 181 0.48 7.82 -6.79
CA GLY A 181 0.81 9.23 -7.00
C GLY A 181 1.64 9.81 -5.86
N GLU A 182 1.26 9.57 -4.60
CA GLU A 182 2.02 10.04 -3.44
C GLU A 182 3.36 9.31 -3.25
N ILE A 183 3.40 7.99 -3.48
CA ILE A 183 4.65 7.20 -3.46
C ILE A 183 5.66 7.77 -4.44
N SER A 184 5.24 8.05 -5.68
CA SER A 184 6.13 8.59 -6.72
C SER A 184 6.77 9.94 -6.34
N LYS A 185 6.13 10.71 -5.44
CA LYS A 185 6.60 12.02 -4.98
C LYS A 185 7.59 11.93 -3.81
N LEU A 186 7.74 10.76 -3.16
CA LEU A 186 8.66 10.59 -2.04
C LEU A 186 10.08 11.14 -2.32
N PRO A 187 10.71 10.90 -3.48
CA PRO A 187 12.05 11.43 -3.76
C PRO A 187 12.13 12.96 -3.84
N LEU A 188 11.02 13.63 -4.13
CA LEU A 188 10.97 15.08 -4.23
C LEU A 188 10.67 15.77 -2.89
N CYS A 189 10.48 15.03 -1.80
CA CYS A 189 10.17 15.63 -0.52
C CYS A 189 11.30 16.57 -0.04
N ALA A 190 10.91 17.69 0.59
CA ALA A 190 11.85 18.54 1.33
C ALA A 190 12.53 17.72 2.44
N GLY A 191 13.64 18.15 3.00
CA GLY A 191 14.24 17.36 4.08
C GLY A 191 15.10 16.18 3.59
N ARG A 192 15.54 15.39 4.58
CA ARG A 192 16.13 14.07 4.36
C ARG A 192 15.04 13.02 4.12
N SER A 193 15.38 11.97 3.37
CA SER A 193 14.50 10.83 3.16
C SER A 193 15.28 9.53 3.29
N ARG A 194 14.92 8.70 4.27
CA ARG A 194 15.55 7.38 4.48
C ARG A 194 15.23 6.43 3.35
N VAL A 195 14.00 6.51 2.83
CA VAL A 195 13.56 5.68 1.69
C VAL A 195 14.40 6.02 0.47
N CYS A 196 14.60 7.30 0.18
CA CYS A 196 15.34 7.71 -1.00
C CYS A 196 16.85 7.50 -0.88
N GLU A 197 17.43 7.76 0.30
CA GLU A 197 18.85 7.49 0.59
C GLU A 197 19.23 6.02 0.32
N GLN A 198 18.30 5.07 0.48
CA GLN A 198 18.61 3.63 0.39
C GLN A 198 17.99 2.92 -0.81
N ALA A 199 16.81 3.35 -1.28
CA ALA A 199 16.11 2.68 -2.38
C ALA A 199 16.36 3.33 -3.75
N CYS A 200 16.72 4.62 -3.82
CA CYS A 200 16.77 5.31 -5.12
C CYS A 200 17.81 4.74 -6.09
N SER A 201 18.97 4.29 -5.61
CA SER A 201 19.99 3.67 -6.46
C SER A 201 19.49 2.37 -7.08
N ASP A 202 18.93 1.48 -6.26
CA ASP A 202 18.39 0.19 -6.70
C ASP A 202 17.22 0.37 -7.68
N VAL A 203 16.29 1.29 -7.36
CA VAL A 203 15.11 1.53 -8.20
C VAL A 203 15.49 2.16 -9.53
N ALA A 204 16.39 3.15 -9.53
CA ALA A 204 16.87 3.77 -10.75
C ALA A 204 17.63 2.75 -11.63
N SER A 205 18.44 1.88 -11.02
CA SER A 205 19.14 0.81 -11.75
C SER A 205 18.15 -0.18 -12.38
N LEU A 206 17.14 -0.61 -11.62
CA LEU A 206 16.13 -1.54 -12.13
C LEU A 206 15.37 -0.93 -13.32
N VAL A 207 14.91 0.32 -13.19
CA VAL A 207 14.06 0.97 -14.19
C VAL A 207 14.85 1.38 -15.45
N HIS A 208 16.04 1.94 -15.29
CA HIS A 208 16.79 2.52 -16.42
C HIS A 208 17.81 1.57 -17.04
N ASN A 209 18.25 0.51 -16.33
CA ASN A 209 19.30 -0.40 -16.83
C ASN A 209 18.80 -1.84 -17.05
N GLU A 210 17.94 -2.35 -16.16
CA GLU A 210 17.53 -3.76 -16.23
C GLU A 210 16.24 -4.02 -17.01
N ILE A 211 15.26 -3.12 -16.93
CA ILE A 211 14.00 -3.22 -17.68
C ILE A 211 14.21 -2.58 -19.06
N PRO A 212 13.98 -3.33 -20.16
CA PRO A 212 14.19 -2.79 -21.51
C PRO A 212 13.31 -1.58 -21.80
N THR A 213 13.87 -0.59 -22.51
CA THR A 213 13.14 0.61 -22.97
C THR A 213 11.89 0.26 -23.77
N ALA A 214 11.91 -0.85 -24.52
CA ALA A 214 10.74 -1.34 -25.26
C ALA A 214 9.51 -1.57 -24.36
N PHE A 215 9.69 -2.09 -23.15
CA PHE A 215 8.60 -2.25 -22.18
C PHE A 215 8.04 -0.88 -21.74
N TRP A 216 8.92 0.09 -21.45
CA TRP A 216 8.51 1.43 -21.04
C TRP A 216 7.81 2.23 -22.14
N ASN A 217 8.13 1.94 -23.41
CA ASN A 217 7.39 2.51 -24.54
C ASN A 217 5.95 1.98 -24.56
N VAL A 218 5.74 0.68 -24.31
CA VAL A 218 4.38 0.12 -24.18
C VAL A 218 3.62 0.82 -23.05
N VAL A 219 4.24 1.02 -21.88
CA VAL A 219 3.64 1.77 -20.77
C VAL A 219 3.25 3.18 -21.20
N GLN A 220 4.11 3.88 -21.95
CA GLN A 220 3.83 5.23 -22.44
C GLN A 220 2.68 5.26 -23.45
N ASP A 221 2.68 4.34 -24.42
CA ASP A 221 1.64 4.22 -25.44
C ASP A 221 0.26 4.01 -24.79
N GLU A 222 0.19 3.20 -23.74
CA GLU A 222 -1.05 2.95 -22.98
C GLU A 222 -1.53 4.20 -22.20
N ILE A 223 -0.60 4.98 -21.65
CA ILE A 223 -0.91 6.27 -20.99
C ILE A 223 -1.46 7.26 -22.01
N ASP A 224 -0.80 7.39 -23.17
CA ASP A 224 -1.14 8.35 -24.21
C ASP A 224 -2.46 8.00 -24.90
N ALA A 225 -2.79 6.71 -25.00
CA ALA A 225 -4.10 6.23 -25.45
C ALA A 225 -5.26 6.58 -24.49
N GLY A 226 -4.96 7.10 -23.29
CA GLY A 226 -5.92 7.74 -22.39
C GLY A 226 -6.95 6.80 -21.79
N GLY A 227 -6.67 5.49 -21.71
CA GLY A 227 -7.58 4.49 -21.14
C GLY A 227 -8.96 4.45 -21.82
N ARG A 228 -9.10 4.98 -23.03
CA ARG A 228 -10.38 5.09 -23.74
C ARG A 228 -10.75 3.76 -24.39
N GLY A 229 -11.39 2.90 -23.61
CA GLY A 229 -12.36 1.93 -24.10
C GLY A 229 -11.87 0.51 -24.36
N GLU A 230 -10.56 0.28 -24.50
CA GLU A 230 -10.00 -1.09 -24.52
C GLU A 230 -9.33 -1.41 -23.18
N ALA A 231 -9.49 -2.66 -22.72
CA ALA A 231 -8.78 -3.12 -21.54
C ALA A 231 -7.28 -2.95 -21.77
N SER A 232 -6.60 -2.21 -20.89
CA SER A 232 -5.15 -2.00 -21.00
C SER A 232 -4.44 -3.34 -21.20
N ARG A 233 -3.44 -3.36 -22.10
CA ARG A 233 -2.64 -4.57 -22.34
C ARG A 233 -1.81 -4.96 -21.11
N LEU A 234 -1.65 -4.04 -20.16
CA LEU A 234 -0.93 -4.24 -18.90
C LEU A 234 -1.90 -4.47 -17.75
N LYS A 235 -1.51 -5.32 -16.79
CA LYS A 235 -2.36 -5.66 -15.64
C LYS A 235 -2.58 -4.51 -14.66
N ASP A 236 -1.60 -3.62 -14.53
CA ASP A 236 -1.61 -2.52 -13.56
C ASP A 236 -0.79 -1.32 -14.08
N LEU A 237 -1.38 -0.56 -15.01
CA LEU A 237 -0.73 0.58 -15.66
C LEU A 237 -0.31 1.68 -14.67
N GLU A 238 -1.17 1.99 -13.70
CA GLU A 238 -0.93 3.03 -12.68
C GLU A 238 0.31 2.71 -11.85
N ARG A 239 0.47 1.44 -11.45
CA ARG A 239 1.66 1.00 -10.72
C ARG A 239 2.93 1.13 -11.55
N TRP A 240 2.89 0.74 -12.82
CA TRP A 240 4.05 0.88 -13.71
C TRP A 240 4.43 2.34 -13.93
N GLN A 241 3.45 3.22 -14.11
CA GLN A 241 3.65 4.65 -14.21
C GLN A 241 4.29 5.21 -12.92
N ALA A 242 3.81 4.81 -11.75
CA ALA A 242 4.35 5.28 -10.49
C ALA A 242 5.77 4.79 -10.20
N ILE A 243 6.11 3.55 -10.57
CA ILE A 243 7.48 3.02 -10.47
C ILE A 243 8.43 3.83 -11.35
N ARG A 244 8.04 4.12 -12.60
CA ARG A 244 8.84 4.95 -13.50
C ARG A 244 9.01 6.37 -12.97
N ASN A 245 7.92 7.01 -12.55
CA ASN A 245 7.95 8.35 -11.96
C ASN A 245 8.81 8.40 -10.70
N PHE A 246 8.75 7.37 -9.84
CA PHE A 246 9.61 7.29 -8.66
C PHE A 246 11.09 7.24 -9.06
N ALA A 247 11.46 6.40 -10.03
CA ALA A 247 12.83 6.31 -10.52
C ALA A 247 13.32 7.63 -11.14
N ASP A 248 12.50 8.26 -11.98
CA ASP A 248 12.81 9.55 -12.58
C ASP A 248 13.02 10.63 -11.50
N ASN A 249 12.16 10.65 -10.47
CA ASN A 249 12.27 11.57 -9.35
C ASN A 249 13.51 11.28 -8.47
N CYS A 250 13.92 10.02 -8.34
CA CYS A 250 15.18 9.66 -7.70
C CYS A 250 16.39 10.22 -8.46
N VAL A 251 16.40 10.12 -9.78
CA VAL A 251 17.46 10.71 -10.62
C VAL A 251 17.47 12.23 -10.50
N LYS A 252 16.30 12.88 -10.49
CA LYS A 252 16.18 14.33 -10.26
C LYS A 252 16.78 14.74 -8.91
N ARG A 253 16.43 14.01 -7.83
CA ARG A 253 16.99 14.23 -6.49
C ARG A 253 18.52 14.12 -6.51
N GLN A 254 19.06 13.03 -7.07
CA GLN A 254 20.50 12.82 -7.14
C GLN A 254 21.23 13.95 -7.87
N ARG A 255 20.72 14.39 -9.03
CA ARG A 255 21.32 15.51 -9.79
C ARG A 255 21.29 16.82 -9.00
N TYR A 256 20.19 17.09 -8.30
CA TYR A 256 20.08 18.26 -7.44
C TYR A 256 21.11 18.23 -6.33
N GLU A 257 21.21 17.11 -5.60
CA GLU A 257 22.18 16.96 -4.51
C GLU A 257 23.63 17.03 -5.01
N GLU A 258 23.95 16.45 -6.16
CA GLU A 258 25.28 16.57 -6.78
C GLU A 258 25.64 18.01 -7.13
N SER A 259 24.71 18.75 -7.74
CA SER A 259 24.89 20.16 -8.07
C SER A 259 25.10 21.00 -6.80
N TYR A 260 24.28 20.75 -5.77
CA TYR A 260 24.38 21.42 -4.48
C TYR A 260 25.74 21.13 -3.82
N ARG A 261 26.17 19.87 -3.78
CA ARG A 261 27.49 19.51 -3.21
C ARG A 261 28.63 20.24 -3.91
N LYS A 262 28.59 20.32 -5.24
CA LYS A 262 29.61 21.05 -6.03
C LYS A 262 29.63 22.54 -5.72
N GLN A 263 28.46 23.17 -5.60
CA GLN A 263 28.35 24.61 -5.33
C GLN A 263 28.87 24.99 -3.93
N TYR A 264 28.63 24.14 -2.93
CA TYR A 264 28.98 24.40 -1.53
C TYR A 264 30.25 23.67 -1.07
N GLY A 265 31.00 23.04 -1.99
CA GLY A 265 32.25 22.33 -1.66
C GLY A 265 32.06 21.14 -0.71
N LEU A 266 30.90 20.50 -0.73
CA LEU A 266 30.60 19.34 0.12
C LEU A 266 31.19 18.06 -0.47
N SER A 267 31.53 17.10 0.40
CA SER A 267 31.98 15.77 -0.02
C SER A 267 30.87 14.99 -0.73
N LYS A 268 31.25 13.97 -1.51
CA LYS A 268 30.28 13.12 -2.24
C LYS A 268 29.28 12.43 -1.32
N ASP A 269 29.73 12.06 -0.13
CA ASP A 269 28.92 11.36 0.89
C ASP A 269 28.21 12.31 1.85
N ALA A 270 28.39 13.63 1.67
CA ALA A 270 27.68 14.61 2.48
C ALA A 270 26.18 14.50 2.23
N ILE A 271 25.45 14.35 3.33
CA ILE A 271 24.00 14.41 3.34
C ILE A 271 23.59 15.84 3.00
N VAL A 272 22.73 15.98 1.99
CA VAL A 272 22.19 17.27 1.54
C VAL A 272 20.74 17.37 2.01
N ASP A 273 20.42 18.47 2.69
CA ASP A 273 19.05 18.79 3.05
C ASP A 273 18.35 19.49 1.88
N ILE A 274 17.13 19.04 1.54
CA ILE A 274 16.38 19.57 0.40
C ILE A 274 15.52 20.74 0.88
N PRO A 275 15.53 21.88 0.16
CA PRO A 275 14.85 23.09 0.59
C PRO A 275 13.33 22.90 0.75
N ALA A 276 12.72 23.79 1.53
CA ALA A 276 11.28 23.89 1.65
C ALA A 276 10.65 24.14 0.27
N GLY A 277 9.77 23.23 -0.16
CA GLY A 277 9.24 23.17 -1.54
C GLY A 277 9.68 21.92 -2.31
N GLY A 278 10.69 21.19 -1.82
CA GLY A 278 11.20 19.97 -2.42
C GLY A 278 12.19 20.20 -3.56
N VAL A 279 12.54 19.14 -4.28
CA VAL A 279 13.32 19.26 -5.52
C VAL A 279 12.42 19.91 -6.58
N PRO A 280 12.88 20.97 -7.27
CA PRO A 280 12.13 21.57 -8.38
C PRO A 280 11.72 20.49 -9.40
N ARG A 281 10.45 20.51 -9.80
CA ARG A 281 9.86 19.49 -10.68
C ARG A 281 10.37 19.57 -12.11
#